data_AF-A0A6M7WNX9-F1
#
_entry.id   AF-A0A6M7WNX9-F1
#
_cell.length_a   1.000
_cell.length_b   1.000
_cell.length_c   1.000
_cell.angle_alpha   90.00
_cell.angle_beta   90.00
_cell.angle_gamma   90.00
#
_symmetry.space_group_name_H-M   'P 1'
#
loop_
_entity.id
_entity.type
_entity.pdbx_description
1 polymer ?
#
loop_
_entity_poly.entity_id
_entity_poly.type
_entity_poly.pdbx_seq_one_letter_code
_entity_poly.pdbx_strand_id
1 'polypeptide(L)' 'MKTIDYGTLEADVAEWMRGHVERVKEHCGEGEAYAEAVRLLDDDPWQALQWYVEDVRQGLSTV' A
#
# COMPACT_ATOMS: atom_id res chain seq x y z
N MET A 1 17.46 16.83 -6.44
CA MET A 1 16.00 16.67 -6.60
C MET A 1 15.79 15.50 -7.54
N LYS A 2 15.27 14.36 -7.06
CA LYS A 2 14.92 13.27 -7.97
C LYS A 2 13.70 13.73 -8.75
N THR A 3 13.83 13.85 -10.07
CA THR A 3 12.69 14.08 -10.95
C THR A 3 11.79 12.85 -10.86
N ILE A 4 10.53 13.02 -10.48
CA ILE A 4 9.55 11.93 -10.53
C ILE A 4 9.26 11.64 -12.00
N ASP A 5 9.47 10.40 -12.41
CA ASP A 5 9.08 9.94 -13.74
C ASP A 5 7.58 9.58 -13.71
N TYR A 6 6.76 10.47 -14.24
CA TYR A 6 5.32 10.22 -14.33
C TYR A 6 4.96 9.14 -15.36
N GLY A 7 5.89 8.75 -16.24
CA GLY A 7 5.71 7.66 -17.19
C GLY A 7 5.69 6.27 -16.54
N THR A 8 6.27 6.13 -15.33
CA THR A 8 6.28 4.87 -14.57
C THR A 8 5.26 4.85 -13.44
N LEU A 9 4.59 5.98 -13.16
CA LEU A 9 3.74 6.14 -11.98
C LEU A 9 2.67 5.05 -11.85
N GLU A 10 2.02 4.67 -12.96
CA GLU A 10 1.00 3.61 -12.94
C GLU A 10 1.60 2.24 -12.57
N ALA A 11 2.78 1.91 -13.11
CA ALA A 11 3.47 0.67 -12.82
C ALA A 11 3.98 0.65 -11.37
N ASP A 12 4.52 1.77 -10.89
CA ASP A 12 5.03 1.93 -9.53
C ASP A 12 3.89 1.80 -8.49
N VAL A 13 2.71 2.39 -8.78
CA VAL A 13 1.51 2.23 -7.95
C VAL A 13 1.04 0.78 -7.96
N ALA A 14 0.95 0.13 -9.12
CA ALA A 14 0.53 -1.26 -9.21
C ALA A 14 1.49 -2.22 -8.48
N GLU A 15 2.79 -1.95 -8.51
CA GLU A 15 3.78 -2.68 -7.73
C GLU A 15 3.59 -2.48 -6.22
N TRP A 16 3.37 -1.24 -5.77
CA TRP A 16 3.07 -0.94 -4.38
C TRP A 16 1.79 -1.63 -3.90
N MET A 17 0.70 -1.60 -4.68
CA MET A 17 -0.58 -2.23 -4.30
C MET A 17 -0.40 -3.73 -4.05
N ARG A 18 0.33 -4.43 -4.93
CA ARG A 18 0.65 -5.86 -4.75
C ARG A 18 1.46 -6.10 -3.48
N GLY A 19 2.52 -5.30 -3.26
CA GLY A 19 3.35 -5.39 -2.06
C GLY A 19 2.56 -5.11 -0.78
N HIS A 20 1.62 -4.17 -0.80
CA HIS A 20 0.77 -3.83 0.33
C HIS A 20 -0.12 -5.01 0.75
N VAL A 21 -0.78 -5.68 -0.21
CA VAL A 21 -1.64 -6.84 0.06
C VAL A 21 -0.84 -8.01 0.64
N GLU A 22 0.31 -8.34 0.06
CA GLU A 22 1.18 -9.41 0.58
C GLU A 22 1.66 -9.09 1.99
N ARG A 23 2.03 -7.83 2.25
CA ARG A 23 2.46 -7.40 3.57
C ARG A 23 1.34 -7.51 4.62
N VAL A 24 0.13 -7.08 4.29
CA VAL A 24 -1.03 -7.23 5.18
C VAL A 24 -1.32 -8.71 5.43
N LYS A 25 -1.21 -9.56 4.41
CA LYS A 25 -1.34 -11.02 4.56
C LYS A 25 -0.28 -11.60 5.50
N GLU A 26 0.98 -11.20 5.38
CA GLU A 26 2.08 -11.68 6.22
C GLU A 26 1.91 -11.27 7.70
N HIS A 27 1.48 -10.02 7.95
CA HIS A 27 1.39 -9.49 9.32
C HIS A 27 0.05 -9.75 10.01
N CYS A 28 -1.05 -9.78 9.28
CA CYS A 28 -2.40 -9.89 9.82
C CYS A 28 -3.10 -11.21 9.47
N GLY A 29 -2.52 -12.02 8.57
CA GLY A 29 -3.15 -13.21 8.03
C GLY A 29 -4.29 -12.89 7.05
N GLU A 30 -4.92 -13.92 6.49
CA GLU A 30 -6.06 -13.80 5.56
C GLU A 30 -7.40 -13.53 6.29
N GLY A 31 -7.37 -12.64 7.27
CA GLY A 31 -8.53 -12.24 8.08
C GLY A 31 -9.24 -10.99 7.55
N GLU A 32 -10.08 -10.41 8.40
CA GLU A 32 -10.85 -9.19 8.10
C GLU A 32 -9.95 -8.02 7.65
N ALA A 33 -8.76 -7.86 8.26
CA ALA A 33 -7.80 -6.82 7.87
C ALA A 33 -7.26 -7.00 6.43
N TYR A 34 -7.07 -8.24 5.98
CA TYR A 34 -6.66 -8.54 4.61
C TYR A 34 -7.79 -8.28 3.62
N ALA A 35 -9.01 -8.72 3.94
CA ALA A 35 -10.19 -8.45 3.09
C ALA A 35 -10.45 -6.95 2.95
N GLU A 36 -10.30 -6.19 4.04
CA GLU A 36 -10.47 -4.74 4.02
C GLU A 36 -9.35 -4.04 3.25
N ALA A 37 -8.10 -4.49 3.37
CA ALA A 37 -6.99 -3.93 2.58
C ALA A 37 -7.19 -4.16 1.07
N VAL A 38 -7.65 -5.36 0.67
CA VAL A 38 -7.98 -5.65 -0.74
C VAL A 38 -9.15 -4.76 -1.21
N ARG A 39 -10.23 -4.67 -0.42
CA ARG A 39 -11.39 -3.84 -0.77
C ARG A 39 -11.02 -2.36 -0.89
N LEU A 40 -10.22 -1.84 0.05
CA LEU A 40 -9.82 -0.44 0.06
C LEU A 40 -8.95 -0.09 -1.16
N LEU A 41 -8.13 -1.03 -1.64
CA LEU A 41 -7.36 -0.82 -2.86
C LEU A 41 -8.22 -0.72 -4.12
N ASP A 42 -9.37 -1.41 -4.16
CA ASP A 42 -10.33 -1.31 -5.27
C ASP A 42 -11.22 -0.05 -5.17
N ASP A 43 -11.63 0.33 -3.97
CA ASP A 43 -12.56 1.45 -3.74
C ASP A 43 -11.86 2.82 -3.64
N ASP A 44 -10.75 2.91 -2.91
CA ASP A 44 -9.95 4.11 -2.72
C ASP A 44 -8.46 3.79 -2.43
N PRO A 45 -7.67 3.53 -3.49
CA PRO A 45 -6.25 3.21 -3.34
C PRO A 45 -5.42 4.35 -2.75
N TRP A 46 -5.91 5.61 -2.81
CA TRP A 46 -5.21 6.74 -2.24
C TRP A 46 -5.35 6.80 -0.72
N GLN A 47 -6.50 6.42 -0.19
CA GLN A 47 -6.67 6.27 1.26
C GLN A 47 -5.75 5.16 1.81
N ALA A 48 -5.65 4.02 1.12
CA ALA A 48 -4.72 2.96 1.49
C ALA A 48 -3.26 3.45 1.48
N LEU A 49 -2.86 4.22 0.46
CA LEU A 49 -1.52 4.79 0.38
C LEU A 49 -1.26 5.79 1.51
N GLN A 50 -2.24 6.62 1.85
CA GLN A 50 -2.12 7.58 2.94
C GLN A 50 -1.87 6.88 4.28
N TRP A 51 -2.64 5.83 4.58
CA TRP A 51 -2.45 5.04 5.81
C TRP A 51 -1.08 4.37 5.84
N TYR A 52 -0.62 3.80 4.73
CA TYR A 52 0.71 3.23 4.62
C TYR A 52 1.82 4.25 4.90
N VAL A 53 1.72 5.45 4.32
CA VAL A 53 2.68 6.54 4.56
C VAL A 53 2.68 6.95 6.03
N GLU A 54 1.51 7.01 6.67
CA GLU A 54 1.38 7.31 8.09
C GLU A 54 1.99 6.22 8.98
N ASP A 55 1.80 4.95 8.65
CA ASP A 55 2.42 3.83 9.36
C ASP A 55 3.94 3.86 9.24
N VAL A 56 4.48 4.16 8.04
CA VAL A 56 5.93 4.34 7.84
C VAL A 56 6.45 5.52 8.65
N ARG A 57 5.72 6.64 8.66
CA ARG A 57 6.07 7.84 9.45
C ARG A 57 6.11 7.55 10.95
N GLN A 58 5.24 6.66 11.43
CA GLN A 58 5.19 6.23 12.83
C GLN A 58 6.15 5.08 13.16
N GLY A 59 6.84 4.52 12.16
CA GLY A 59 7.72 3.37 12.33
C GLY A 59 6.99 2.05 12.57
N LEU A 60 5.69 2.00 12.29
CA LEU A 60 4.85 0.81 12.36
C LEU A 60 5.03 -0.09 11.13
N SER A 61 5.47 0.50 10.01
CA SER A 61 5.83 -0.19 8.78
C SER A 61 7.28 0.14 8.40
N THR A 62 8.10 -0.89 8.14
CA THR A 62 9.44 -0.78 7.55
C THR A 62 9.38 -0.75 6.01
N VAL A 63 10.08 0.18 5.37
CA VAL A 63 10.22 0.25 3.91
C VAL A 63 11.09 -0.89 3.39
#